data_AF-W2R5F6-F1
#
_entry.id   AF-W2R5F6-F1
#
_cell.length_a   1.000
_cell.length_b   1.000
_cell.length_c   1.000
_cell.angle_alpha   90.00
_cell.angle_beta   90.00
_cell.angle_gamma   90.00
#
_symmetry.space_group_name_H-M   'P 1'
#
loop_
_entity.id
_entity.type
_entity.pdbx_description
1 polymer ?
#
loop_
_entity_poly.entity_id
_entity_poly.type
_entity_poly.pdbx_seq_one_letter_code
_entity_poly.pdbx_strand_id
1 'polypeptide(L)'
;MDYVKIFNRENPNKQESWFYPLRIHYGWYGVKKIIKTAMNNPNTVKIGKQVEIAMLKQWLEANHNPSEVFKFLKLGKAGKEIMSSRKFSLWTKCLNDYNRKFPDQKEKMIDILSSKYFDVNLLAIINAAKKDQITKMLATELEDALVMKWVAKNENPAQLLEKLRGIENADELVKRYTDLARSKRM
;
A
#
# COMPACT_ATOMS: atom_id res chain seq x y z
N MET A 1 -13.01 6.39 24.58
CA MET A 1 -12.80 7.19 23.36
C MET A 1 -13.88 8.26 23.18
N ASP A 2 -15.13 8.00 23.57
CA ASP A 2 -16.23 8.93 23.30
C ASP A 2 -16.13 10.23 24.09
N TYR A 3 -15.61 10.21 25.32
CA TYR A 3 -15.29 11.43 26.07
C TYR A 3 -14.42 12.41 25.28
N VAL A 4 -13.29 11.97 24.72
CA VAL A 4 -12.38 12.84 23.95
C VAL A 4 -13.06 13.39 22.69
N LYS A 5 -13.97 12.63 22.07
CA LYS A 5 -14.73 13.15 20.91
C LYS A 5 -15.68 14.27 21.32
N ILE A 6 -16.36 14.12 22.46
CA ILE A 6 -17.27 15.15 23.01
C ILE A 6 -16.45 16.37 23.40
N PHE A 7 -15.38 16.19 24.16
CA PHE A 7 -14.47 17.25 24.55
C PHE A 7 -13.96 18.06 23.35
N ASN A 8 -13.46 17.39 22.29
CA ASN A 8 -12.96 18.09 21.11
C ASN A 8 -14.05 18.83 20.31
N ARG A 9 -15.29 18.32 20.34
CA ARG A 9 -16.44 18.98 19.70
C ARG A 9 -16.81 20.26 20.44
N GLU A 10 -16.80 20.22 21.76
CA GLU A 10 -17.14 21.36 22.63
C GLU A 10 -16.00 22.36 22.77
N ASN A 11 -14.75 21.94 22.50
CA ASN A 11 -13.56 22.77 22.61
C ASN A 11 -12.77 22.83 21.28
N PRO A 12 -13.27 23.50 20.22
CA PRO A 12 -12.62 23.50 18.90
C PRO A 12 -11.19 24.03 18.90
N ASN A 13 -10.89 24.98 19.79
CA ASN A 13 -9.58 25.62 19.93
C ASN A 13 -8.61 24.81 20.81
N LYS A 14 -9.07 23.72 21.45
CA LYS A 14 -8.25 22.84 22.28
C LYS A 14 -8.63 21.38 22.05
N GLN A 15 -8.02 20.78 21.04
CA GLN A 15 -8.25 19.38 20.70
C GLN A 15 -7.28 18.45 21.44
N GLU A 16 -7.84 17.41 22.06
CA GLU A 16 -7.09 16.35 22.73
C GLU A 16 -7.04 15.07 21.89
N SER A 17 -6.00 14.26 22.10
CA SER A 17 -5.84 12.98 21.42
C SER A 17 -6.00 11.82 22.40
N TRP A 18 -7.03 10.99 22.22
CA TRP A 18 -7.18 9.77 23.02
C TRP A 18 -6.08 8.75 22.75
N PHE A 19 -5.44 8.82 21.57
CA PHE A 19 -4.39 7.90 21.17
C PHE A 19 -3.02 8.30 21.76
N TYR A 20 -2.80 9.60 21.98
CA TYR A 20 -1.51 10.09 22.47
C TYR A 20 -1.10 9.49 23.83
N PRO A 21 -1.97 9.43 24.86
CA PRO A 21 -1.64 8.73 26.10
C PRO A 21 -1.32 7.25 25.88
N LEU A 22 -2.12 6.55 25.06
CA LEU A 22 -1.87 5.15 24.73
C LEU A 22 -0.47 4.95 24.10
N ARG A 23 -0.09 5.83 23.16
CA ARG A 23 1.24 5.80 22.56
C ARG A 23 2.35 6.09 23.58
N ILE A 24 2.17 7.08 24.46
CA ILE A 24 3.17 7.41 25.49
C ILE A 24 3.38 6.23 26.45
N HIS A 25 2.30 5.63 26.95
CA HIS A 25 2.39 4.56 27.95
C HIS A 25 2.92 3.25 27.39
N TYR A 26 2.51 2.85 26.18
CA TYR A 26 2.83 1.54 25.62
C TYR A 26 3.96 1.59 24.56
N GLY A 27 4.34 2.78 24.12
CA GLY A 27 5.25 2.96 22.99
C GLY A 27 4.70 2.40 21.68
N TRP A 28 5.44 2.58 20.59
CA TRP A 28 5.03 2.04 19.29
C TRP A 28 4.94 0.51 19.30
N TYR A 29 5.90 -0.17 19.91
CA TYR A 29 5.89 -1.64 19.96
C TYR A 29 4.71 -2.18 20.78
N GLY A 30 4.43 -1.60 21.96
CA GLY A 30 3.31 -2.03 22.78
C GLY A 30 1.97 -1.75 22.10
N VAL A 31 1.80 -0.60 21.44
CA VAL A 31 0.59 -0.33 20.64
C VAL A 31 0.41 -1.36 19.51
N LYS A 32 1.48 -1.75 18.81
CA LYS A 32 1.41 -2.81 17.79
C LYS A 32 0.96 -4.15 18.38
N LYS A 33 1.40 -4.49 19.61
CA LYS A 33 0.95 -5.69 20.33
C LYS A 33 -0.52 -5.58 20.72
N ILE A 34 -0.97 -4.43 21.23
CA ILE A 34 -2.38 -4.17 21.55
C ILE A 34 -3.26 -4.35 20.31
N ILE A 35 -2.88 -3.76 19.17
CA ILE A 35 -3.61 -3.93 17.90
C ILE A 35 -3.68 -5.41 17.54
N LYS A 36 -2.56 -6.14 17.56
CA LYS A 36 -2.54 -7.57 17.22
C LYS A 36 -3.48 -8.37 18.12
N THR A 37 -3.42 -8.18 19.44
CA THR A 37 -4.27 -8.89 20.40
C THR A 37 -5.74 -8.53 20.19
N ALA A 38 -6.06 -7.24 20.07
CA ALA A 38 -7.43 -6.77 19.91
C ALA A 38 -8.07 -7.26 18.60
N MET A 39 -7.27 -7.36 17.52
CA MET A 39 -7.72 -7.85 16.22
C MET A 39 -8.01 -9.36 16.20
N ASN A 40 -7.44 -10.12 17.13
CA ASN A 40 -7.65 -11.57 17.25
C ASN A 40 -8.84 -11.94 18.14
N ASN A 41 -9.48 -10.97 18.79
CA ASN A 41 -10.66 -11.19 19.63
C ASN A 41 -11.88 -10.47 19.01
N PRO A 42 -12.95 -11.19 18.64
CA PRO A 42 -14.15 -10.61 18.03
C PRO A 42 -14.77 -9.47 18.84
N ASN A 43 -14.72 -9.53 20.17
CA ASN A 43 -15.30 -8.51 21.05
C ASN A 43 -14.49 -7.20 21.03
N THR A 44 -13.21 -7.25 20.69
CA THR A 44 -12.32 -6.08 20.68
C THR A 44 -11.85 -5.68 19.29
N VAL A 45 -12.23 -6.40 18.23
CA VAL A 45 -11.76 -6.14 16.86
C VAL A 45 -12.08 -4.72 16.41
N LYS A 46 -13.26 -4.19 16.78
CA LYS A 46 -13.65 -2.81 16.47
C LYS A 46 -12.70 -1.79 17.10
N ILE A 47 -12.29 -2.01 18.36
CA ILE A 47 -11.32 -1.19 19.07
C ILE A 47 -9.94 -1.33 18.44
N GLY A 48 -9.51 -2.56 18.12
CA GLY A 48 -8.24 -2.82 17.43
C GLY A 48 -8.12 -2.05 16.12
N LYS A 49 -9.19 -2.02 15.32
CA LYS A 49 -9.27 -1.23 14.07
C LYS A 49 -9.15 0.28 14.33
N GLN A 50 -9.77 0.79 15.39
CA GLN A 50 -9.68 2.21 15.76
C GLN A 50 -8.26 2.61 16.19
N VAL A 51 -7.60 1.77 16.99
CA VAL A 51 -6.20 1.97 17.40
C VAL A 51 -5.26 1.87 16.21
N GLU A 52 -5.46 0.92 15.29
CA GLU A 52 -4.70 0.81 14.03
C GLU A 52 -4.79 2.09 13.19
N ILE A 53 -6.00 2.62 13.00
CA ILE A 53 -6.21 3.86 12.23
C ILE A 53 -5.58 5.06 12.93
N ALA A 54 -5.74 5.18 14.26
CA ALA A 54 -5.15 6.29 15.01
C ALA A 54 -3.62 6.27 14.98
N MET A 55 -3.02 5.08 15.09
CA MET A 55 -1.58 4.89 14.96
C MET A 55 -1.07 5.35 13.58
N LEU A 56 -1.74 4.94 12.50
CA LEU A 56 -1.35 5.31 11.14
C LEU A 56 -1.52 6.81 10.86
N LYS A 57 -2.54 7.46 11.41
CA LYS A 57 -2.69 8.91 11.35
C LYS A 57 -1.50 9.62 12.00
N GLN A 58 -1.11 9.18 13.19
CA GLN A 58 0.04 9.79 13.86
C GLN A 58 1.36 9.50 13.14
N TRP A 59 1.50 8.34 12.48
CA TRP A 59 2.64 8.06 11.63
C TRP A 59 2.74 9.02 10.45
N LEU A 60 1.61 9.31 9.79
CA LEU A 60 1.55 10.31 8.74
C LEU A 60 1.94 11.72 9.25
N GLU A 61 1.51 12.09 10.45
CA GLU A 61 1.93 13.36 11.09
C GLU A 61 3.44 13.41 11.37
N ALA A 62 4.06 12.27 11.67
CA ALA A 62 5.50 12.15 11.91
C ALA A 62 6.32 11.91 10.63
N ASN A 63 5.73 12.11 9.44
CA ASN A 63 6.37 11.87 8.13
C ASN A 63 6.91 10.44 7.93
N HIS A 64 6.28 9.44 8.54
CA HIS A 64 6.56 8.04 8.20
C HIS A 64 6.01 7.74 6.80
N ASN A 65 6.85 7.16 5.95
CA ASN A 65 6.53 6.99 4.54
C ASN A 65 5.62 5.78 4.26
N PRO A 66 4.92 5.75 3.11
CA PRO A 66 4.03 4.65 2.73
C PRO A 66 4.70 3.28 2.69
N SER A 67 6.01 3.23 2.40
CA SER A 67 6.81 2.01 2.41
C SER A 67 6.96 1.39 3.82
N GLU A 68 7.02 2.20 4.88
CA GLU A 68 7.02 1.74 6.27
C GLU A 68 5.65 1.22 6.71
N VAL A 69 4.58 1.91 6.31
CA VAL A 69 3.19 1.47 6.54
C VAL A 69 2.95 0.11 5.88
N PHE A 70 3.45 -0.09 4.66
CA PHE A 70 3.34 -1.36 3.94
C PHE A 70 3.93 -2.54 4.74
N LYS A 71 5.13 -2.34 5.30
CA LYS A 71 5.81 -3.33 6.14
C LYS A 71 5.03 -3.58 7.43
N PHE A 72 4.54 -2.52 8.08
CA PHE A 72 3.77 -2.63 9.32
C PHE A 72 2.51 -3.48 9.14
N LEU A 73 1.76 -3.25 8.05
CA LEU A 73 0.55 -4.01 7.73
C LEU A 73 0.85 -5.45 7.30
N LYS A 74 2.13 -5.81 7.13
CA LYS A 74 2.61 -7.12 6.69
C LYS A 74 2.09 -7.50 5.30
N LEU A 75 1.96 -6.50 4.43
CA LEU A 75 1.43 -6.68 3.09
C LEU A 75 2.33 -7.59 2.24
N GLY A 76 3.66 -7.52 2.41
CA GLY A 76 4.61 -8.41 1.72
C GLY A 76 4.40 -9.92 1.92
N LYS A 77 3.53 -10.35 2.86
CA LYS A 77 3.20 -11.76 3.11
C LYS A 77 1.77 -12.15 2.71
N ALA A 78 1.00 -11.27 2.08
CA ALA A 78 -0.45 -11.45 1.90
C ALA A 78 -0.86 -12.26 0.65
N GLY A 79 0.09 -12.86 -0.09
CA GLY A 79 -0.21 -13.71 -1.24
C GLY A 79 -0.90 -12.97 -2.39
N LYS A 80 -1.62 -13.73 -3.24
CA LYS A 80 -2.27 -13.21 -4.47
C LYS A 80 -3.53 -12.38 -4.21
N GLU A 81 -4.25 -12.66 -3.14
CA GLU A 81 -5.48 -11.95 -2.73
C GLU A 81 -5.22 -10.63 -1.99
N ILE A 82 -4.01 -10.08 -2.13
CA ILE A 82 -3.65 -8.90 -1.36
C ILE A 82 -4.48 -7.67 -1.74
N MET A 83 -4.79 -7.49 -3.02
CA MET A 83 -5.45 -6.29 -3.52
C MET A 83 -6.89 -6.15 -3.04
N SER A 84 -7.55 -7.27 -2.69
CA SER A 84 -8.90 -7.31 -2.11
C SER A 84 -8.89 -7.16 -0.57
N SER A 85 -7.71 -7.16 0.06
CA SER A 85 -7.61 -7.13 1.53
C SER A 85 -7.87 -5.74 2.12
N ARG A 86 -8.56 -5.69 3.27
CA ARG A 86 -8.75 -4.46 4.07
C ARG A 86 -7.44 -3.71 4.32
N LYS A 87 -6.35 -4.45 4.54
CA LYS A 87 -5.03 -3.86 4.84
C LYS A 87 -4.46 -3.15 3.62
N PHE A 88 -4.66 -3.69 2.42
CA PHE A 88 -4.24 -3.04 1.19
C PHE A 88 -5.03 -1.76 0.96
N SER A 89 -6.36 -1.77 1.15
CA SER A 89 -7.18 -0.56 1.08
C SER A 89 -6.73 0.51 2.08
N LEU A 90 -6.39 0.10 3.31
CA LEU A 90 -5.87 1.01 4.34
C LEU A 90 -4.52 1.61 3.95
N TRP A 91 -3.61 0.80 3.40
CA TRP A 91 -2.31 1.27 2.91
C TRP A 91 -2.46 2.23 1.73
N THR A 92 -3.30 1.93 0.74
CA THR A 92 -3.57 2.82 -0.40
C THR A 92 -4.10 4.17 0.06
N LYS A 93 -4.97 4.19 1.08
CA LYS A 93 -5.41 5.44 1.70
C LYS A 93 -4.24 6.21 2.32
N CYS A 94 -3.38 5.54 3.09
CA CYS A 94 -2.19 6.17 3.66
C CYS A 94 -1.24 6.72 2.58
N LEU A 95 -1.02 5.99 1.49
CA LEU A 95 -0.22 6.45 0.34
C LEU A 95 -0.81 7.72 -0.27
N ASN A 96 -2.13 7.75 -0.51
CA ASN A 96 -2.80 8.93 -1.07
C ASN A 96 -2.75 10.13 -0.12
N ASP A 97 -2.97 9.91 1.18
CA ASP A 97 -2.89 10.96 2.19
C ASP A 97 -1.45 11.50 2.33
N TYR A 98 -0.45 10.64 2.26
CA TYR A 98 0.97 11.01 2.23
C TYR A 98 1.31 11.86 1.01
N ASN A 99 0.97 11.39 -0.19
CA ASN A 99 1.27 12.08 -1.45
C ASN A 99 0.58 13.45 -1.59
N ARG A 100 -0.58 13.62 -0.93
CA ARG A 100 -1.29 14.90 -0.85
C ARG A 100 -0.63 15.86 0.14
N LYS A 101 -0.12 15.34 1.25
CA LYS A 101 0.51 16.13 2.31
C LYS A 101 1.96 16.53 1.97
N PHE A 102 2.68 15.65 1.29
CA PHE A 102 4.09 15.82 0.92
C PHE A 102 4.26 15.75 -0.60
N PRO A 103 3.83 16.78 -1.36
CA PRO A 103 3.80 16.75 -2.81
C PRO A 103 5.18 16.61 -3.46
N ASP A 104 6.24 17.06 -2.79
CA ASP A 104 7.63 16.96 -3.26
C ASP A 104 8.28 15.60 -2.96
N GLN A 105 7.65 14.77 -2.13
CA GLN A 105 8.14 13.46 -1.69
C GLN A 105 7.23 12.31 -2.15
N LYS A 106 6.43 12.52 -3.20
CA LYS A 106 5.43 11.55 -3.66
C LYS A 106 6.05 10.19 -3.96
N GLU A 107 5.49 9.15 -3.34
CA GLU A 107 5.79 7.76 -3.70
C GLU A 107 4.76 7.24 -4.71
N LYS A 108 5.20 6.46 -5.70
CA LYS A 108 4.26 5.79 -6.62
C LYS A 108 3.94 4.40 -6.10
N MET A 109 2.67 4.00 -6.19
CA MET A 109 2.22 2.66 -5.78
C MET A 109 3.06 1.56 -6.45
N ILE A 110 3.28 1.69 -7.77
CA ILE A 110 4.06 0.70 -8.52
C ILE A 110 5.51 0.59 -8.06
N ASP A 111 6.13 1.69 -7.62
CA ASP A 111 7.51 1.68 -7.14
C ASP A 111 7.64 0.91 -5.84
N ILE A 112 6.70 1.11 -4.91
CA ILE A 112 6.66 0.38 -3.66
C ILE A 112 6.41 -1.10 -3.93
N LEU A 113 5.37 -1.44 -4.71
CA LEU A 113 5.00 -2.83 -4.99
C LEU A 113 6.11 -3.60 -5.72
N SER A 114 6.70 -3.01 -6.77
CA SER A 114 7.83 -3.64 -7.49
C SER A 114 9.05 -3.82 -6.61
N SER A 115 9.33 -2.90 -5.67
CA SER A 115 10.43 -3.06 -4.71
C SER A 115 10.23 -4.19 -3.70
N LYS A 116 8.97 -4.57 -3.42
CA LYS A 116 8.64 -5.54 -2.37
C LYS A 116 8.36 -6.93 -2.92
N TYR A 117 7.71 -7.02 -4.08
CA TYR A 117 7.37 -8.29 -4.70
C TYR A 117 8.36 -8.73 -5.78
N PHE A 118 9.07 -7.77 -6.39
CA PHE A 118 9.75 -7.95 -7.67
C PHE A 118 8.76 -8.27 -8.80
N ASP A 119 9.15 -7.99 -10.04
CA ASP A 119 8.22 -7.99 -11.17
C ASP A 119 7.49 -9.32 -11.37
N VAL A 120 8.18 -10.46 -11.20
CA VAL A 120 7.60 -11.80 -11.41
C VAL A 120 6.45 -12.06 -10.44
N ASN A 121 6.66 -11.87 -9.13
CA ASN A 121 5.59 -12.10 -8.15
C ASN A 121 4.52 -11.01 -8.24
N LEU A 122 4.91 -9.76 -8.55
CA LEU A 122 3.95 -8.67 -8.73
C LEU A 122 3.00 -8.98 -9.90
N LEU A 123 3.51 -9.47 -11.03
CA LEU A 123 2.70 -9.89 -12.17
C LEU A 123 1.78 -11.06 -11.81
N ALA A 124 2.23 -12.02 -11.01
CA ALA A 124 1.36 -13.09 -10.53
C ALA A 124 0.20 -12.57 -9.66
N ILE A 125 0.44 -11.53 -8.85
CA ILE A 125 -0.60 -10.85 -8.06
C ILE A 125 -1.55 -10.07 -8.99
N ILE A 126 -1.00 -9.29 -9.92
CA ILE A 126 -1.78 -8.51 -10.89
C ILE A 126 -2.68 -9.42 -11.73
N ASN A 127 -2.15 -10.53 -12.25
CA ASN A 127 -2.92 -11.48 -13.06
C ASN A 127 -4.04 -12.14 -12.27
N ALA A 128 -3.83 -12.41 -10.97
CA ALA A 128 -4.90 -12.89 -10.10
C ALA A 128 -5.97 -11.80 -9.88
N ALA A 129 -5.57 -10.58 -9.57
CA ALA A 129 -6.47 -9.45 -9.37
C ALA A 129 -7.27 -9.07 -10.63
N LYS A 130 -6.71 -9.25 -11.84
CA LYS A 130 -7.44 -9.04 -13.10
C LYS A 130 -8.62 -10.02 -13.30
N LYS A 131 -8.62 -11.16 -12.61
CA LYS A 131 -9.70 -12.17 -12.67
C LYS A 131 -10.89 -11.80 -11.77
N ASP A 132 -10.71 -10.90 -10.81
CA ASP A 132 -11.76 -10.41 -9.91
C ASP A 132 -12.32 -9.06 -10.39
N GLN A 133 -13.65 -8.94 -10.47
CA GLN A 133 -14.30 -7.74 -11.04
C GLN A 133 -14.00 -6.46 -10.26
N ILE A 134 -13.81 -6.56 -8.94
CA ILE A 134 -13.60 -5.41 -8.06
C ILE A 134 -12.16 -4.88 -8.22
N THR A 135 -11.18 -5.77 -8.33
CA THR A 135 -9.76 -5.41 -8.37
C THR A 135 -9.20 -5.26 -9.79
N LYS A 136 -9.93 -5.69 -10.83
CA LYS A 136 -9.49 -5.66 -12.24
C LYS A 136 -9.03 -4.30 -12.74
N MET A 137 -9.75 -3.22 -12.40
CA MET A 137 -9.39 -1.87 -12.85
C MET A 137 -8.01 -1.46 -12.33
N LEU A 138 -7.82 -1.51 -11.01
CA LEU A 138 -6.54 -1.19 -10.38
C LEU A 138 -5.41 -2.12 -10.82
N ALA A 139 -5.70 -3.41 -11.01
CA ALA A 139 -4.71 -4.37 -11.48
C ALA A 139 -4.22 -4.03 -12.91
N THR A 140 -5.12 -3.59 -13.77
CA THR A 140 -4.78 -3.15 -15.14
C THR A 140 -3.90 -1.90 -15.10
N GLU A 141 -4.28 -0.89 -14.30
CA GLU A 141 -3.48 0.32 -14.10
C GLU A 141 -2.06 0.02 -13.58
N LEU A 142 -1.92 -0.96 -12.68
CA LEU A 142 -0.63 -1.37 -12.15
C LEU A 142 0.22 -2.12 -13.18
N GLU A 143 -0.41 -2.93 -14.04
CA GLU A 143 0.29 -3.59 -15.16
C GLU A 143 0.83 -2.55 -16.15
N ASP A 144 0.04 -1.54 -16.49
CA ASP A 144 0.45 -0.44 -17.36
C ASP A 144 1.57 0.39 -16.73
N ALA A 145 1.46 0.70 -15.43
CA ALA A 145 2.49 1.39 -14.69
C ALA A 145 3.80 0.58 -14.62
N LEU A 146 3.73 -0.76 -14.52
CA LEU A 146 4.90 -1.64 -14.54
C LEU A 146 5.59 -1.61 -15.91
N VAL A 147 4.81 -1.71 -17.00
CA VAL A 147 5.36 -1.60 -18.36
C VAL A 147 6.00 -0.25 -18.60
N MET A 148 5.34 0.85 -18.20
CA MET A 148 5.91 2.19 -18.31
C MET A 148 7.19 2.37 -17.49
N LYS A 149 7.31 1.66 -16.36
CA LYS A 149 8.54 1.61 -15.57
C LYS A 149 9.68 0.91 -16.32
N TRP A 150 9.41 -0.21 -17.01
CA TRP A 150 10.41 -0.85 -17.87
C TRP A 150 10.85 0.06 -19.03
N VAL A 151 9.90 0.79 -19.64
CA VAL A 151 10.21 1.82 -20.66
C VAL A 151 11.13 2.90 -20.11
N ALA A 152 10.82 3.46 -18.94
CA ALA A 152 11.63 4.50 -18.32
C ALA A 152 13.05 4.03 -17.96
N LYS A 153 13.22 2.73 -17.66
CA LYS A 153 14.51 2.12 -17.35
C LYS A 153 15.27 1.61 -18.57
N ASN A 154 14.65 1.61 -19.75
CA ASN A 154 15.24 1.06 -20.98
C ASN A 154 15.72 -0.40 -20.79
N GLU A 155 14.88 -1.22 -20.15
CA GLU A 155 15.19 -2.63 -19.85
C GLU A 155 15.52 -3.43 -21.14
N ASN A 156 16.44 -4.38 -21.08
CA ASN A 156 16.74 -5.19 -22.26
C ASN A 156 15.55 -6.15 -22.56
N PRO A 157 14.92 -6.10 -23.76
CA PRO A 157 13.75 -6.93 -24.06
C PRO A 157 14.00 -8.44 -23.93
N ALA A 158 15.18 -8.94 -24.34
CA ALA A 158 15.51 -10.36 -24.26
C ALA A 158 15.70 -10.81 -22.80
N GLN A 159 16.38 -9.99 -21.99
CA GLN A 159 16.52 -10.27 -20.55
C GLN A 159 15.18 -10.17 -19.81
N LEU A 160 14.32 -9.22 -20.21
CA LEU A 160 12.99 -9.08 -19.65
C LEU A 160 12.13 -10.30 -19.98
N LEU A 161 12.14 -10.77 -21.23
CA LEU A 161 11.44 -11.99 -21.63
C LEU A 161 11.92 -13.20 -20.83
N GLU A 162 13.24 -13.35 -20.67
CA GLU A 162 13.83 -14.43 -19.87
C GLU A 162 13.40 -14.36 -18.41
N LYS A 163 13.42 -13.16 -17.80
CA LYS A 163 12.96 -12.93 -16.43
C LYS A 163 11.49 -13.28 -16.23
N LEU A 164 10.66 -13.05 -17.25
CA LEU A 164 9.22 -13.27 -17.20
C LEU A 164 8.80 -14.68 -17.65
N ARG A 165 9.74 -15.58 -17.92
CA ARG A 165 9.46 -16.96 -18.34
C ARG A 165 8.50 -17.64 -17.35
N GLY A 166 7.41 -18.21 -17.89
CA GLY A 166 6.37 -18.88 -17.10
C GLY A 166 5.24 -17.99 -16.58
N ILE A 167 5.25 -16.69 -16.90
CA ILE A 167 4.10 -15.80 -16.65
C ILE A 167 3.09 -15.91 -17.81
N GLU A 168 1.79 -16.04 -17.47
CA GLU A 168 0.64 -16.32 -18.37
C GLU A 168 0.51 -15.35 -19.58
N ASN A 169 1.20 -14.21 -19.56
CA ASN A 169 1.16 -13.16 -20.59
C ASN A 169 2.53 -12.49 -20.87
N ALA A 170 3.65 -13.21 -20.65
CA ALA A 170 4.99 -12.64 -20.79
C ALA A 170 5.29 -12.04 -22.18
N ASP A 171 5.01 -12.79 -23.26
CA ASP A 171 5.30 -12.35 -24.63
C ASP A 171 4.50 -11.09 -25.01
N GLU A 172 3.22 -11.04 -24.62
CA GLU A 172 2.35 -9.88 -24.86
C GLU A 172 2.86 -8.64 -24.12
N LEU A 173 3.26 -8.80 -22.85
CA LEU A 173 3.81 -7.72 -22.04
C LEU A 173 5.13 -7.17 -22.63
N VAL A 174 6.03 -8.05 -23.06
CA VAL A 174 7.29 -7.65 -23.69
C VAL A 174 7.04 -6.97 -25.03
N LYS A 175 6.10 -7.47 -25.84
CA LYS A 175 5.70 -6.80 -27.09
C LYS A 175 5.16 -5.39 -26.81
N ARG A 176 4.20 -5.24 -25.89
CA ARG A 176 3.64 -3.95 -25.47
C ARG A 176 4.72 -2.98 -24.98
N TYR A 177 5.67 -3.48 -24.18
CA TYR A 177 6.84 -2.73 -23.76
C TYR A 177 7.67 -2.23 -24.96
N THR A 178 8.02 -3.11 -25.91
CA THR A 178 8.86 -2.73 -27.05
C THR A 178 8.19 -1.71 -27.98
N ASP A 179 6.89 -1.83 -28.19
CA ASP A 179 6.12 -0.88 -29.02
C ASP A 179 6.09 0.51 -28.38
N LEU A 180 5.85 0.58 -27.05
CA LEU A 180 5.91 1.83 -26.29
C LEU A 180 7.32 2.43 -26.20
N ALA A 181 8.35 1.60 -26.12
CA ALA A 181 9.74 2.06 -26.07
C ALA A 181 10.18 2.66 -27.42
N ARG A 182 9.67 2.14 -28.55
CA ARG A 182 9.90 2.70 -29.88
C ARG A 182 9.19 4.05 -30.07
N SER A 183 7.93 4.15 -29.66
CA SER A 183 7.13 5.37 -29.87
C SER A 183 7.66 6.58 -29.11
N LYS A 184 8.36 6.39 -27.99
CA LYS A 184 9.00 7.50 -27.23
C LYS A 184 10.34 7.99 -27.80
N ARG A 185 10.92 7.27 -28.78
CA ARG A 185 12.19 7.63 -29.42
C ARG A 185 12.01 8.38 -30.74
N MET A 186 10.79 8.40 -31.27
CA MET A 186 10.37 9.21 -32.42
C MET A 186 9.86 10.57 -31.95
#